data_AF-A0A7C7WAI5-F1
#
_entry.id   AF-A0A7C7WAI5-F1
#
_cell.length_a   1.000
_cell.length_b   1.000
_cell.length_c   1.000
_cell.angle_alpha   90.00
_cell.angle_beta   90.00
_cell.angle_gamma   90.00
#
_symmetry.space_group_name_H-M   'P 1'
#
loop_
_entity.id
_entity.type
_entity.pdbx_description
1 polymer ?
#
loop_
_entity_poly.entity_id
_entity_poly.type
_entity_poly.pdbx_seq_one_letter_code
_entity_poly.pdbx_strand_id
1 'polypeptide(L)'
;MTTEFLDRIELPELVRLPAWADPEVVRSASGIAIVVALIALFLALRIIRRLLVRVVVVVLLAALSVGLWEQRTDLVDCAVDCSCAVFGQPLVIPAELNPNCTAA
;
A
#
# COMPACT_ATOMS: atom_id res chain seq x y z
N MET A 1 -39.65 39.63 0.63
CA MET A 1 -40.31 39.32 1.92
C MET A 1 -39.41 38.55 2.89
N THR A 2 -38.20 38.11 2.50
CA THR A 2 -37.26 37.38 3.39
C THR A 2 -36.18 38.29 4.00
N THR A 3 -36.02 39.52 3.51
CA THR A 3 -34.96 40.45 3.93
C THR A 3 -35.29 41.21 5.21
N GLU A 4 -36.56 41.51 5.50
CA GLU A 4 -36.97 42.18 6.75
C GLU A 4 -36.76 41.31 8.01
N PHE A 5 -36.85 39.98 7.87
CA PHE A 5 -36.56 39.05 8.97
C PHE A 5 -35.06 39.02 9.32
N LEU A 6 -34.18 39.23 8.35
CA LEU A 6 -32.73 39.25 8.57
C LEU A 6 -32.28 40.57 9.21
N ASP A 7 -32.94 41.68 8.87
CA ASP A 7 -32.66 43.02 9.41
C ASP A 7 -33.11 43.18 10.87
N ARG A 8 -34.18 42.48 11.29
CA ARG A 8 -34.67 42.48 12.70
C ARG A 8 -33.84 41.60 13.64
N ILE A 9 -33.01 40.71 13.09
CA ILE A 9 -31.99 40.01 13.87
C ILE A 9 -30.78 40.95 13.91
N GLU A 10 -30.93 42.13 14.53
CA GLU A 10 -29.79 42.92 14.98
C GLU A 10 -29.04 42.03 15.97
N LEU A 11 -27.91 41.48 15.52
CA LEU A 11 -26.94 40.75 16.32
C LEU A 11 -25.85 41.76 16.74
N PRO A 12 -26.09 42.57 17.79
CA PRO A 12 -25.19 43.65 18.18
C PRO A 12 -23.80 43.18 18.64
N GLU A 13 -23.61 41.87 18.86
CA GLU A 13 -22.31 41.29 19.23
C GLU A 13 -21.57 40.55 18.11
N LEU A 14 -22.18 40.19 16.98
CA LEU A 14 -21.42 39.54 15.88
C LEU A 14 -20.63 40.55 15.02
N VAL A 15 -20.86 41.84 15.19
CA VAL A 15 -20.13 42.91 14.49
C VAL A 15 -18.73 43.14 15.09
N ARG A 16 -18.50 42.73 16.34
CA ARG A 16 -17.16 42.59 16.91
C ARG A 16 -16.82 41.11 17.01
N LEU A 17 -16.11 40.62 16.00
CA LEU A 17 -15.46 39.32 16.10
C LEU A 17 -14.65 39.29 17.41
N PRO A 18 -14.74 38.22 18.20
CA PRO A 18 -13.95 38.09 19.42
C PRO A 18 -12.46 38.11 19.07
N ALA A 19 -11.60 38.53 20.00
CA ALA A 19 -10.17 38.77 19.73
C ALA A 19 -9.39 37.56 19.15
N TRP A 20 -9.94 36.35 19.25
CA TRP A 20 -9.38 35.12 18.66
C TRP A 20 -9.76 34.91 17.18
N ALA A 21 -10.79 35.60 16.70
CA ALA A 21 -11.35 35.54 15.34
C ALA A 21 -11.14 36.84 14.55
N ASP A 22 -10.30 37.76 15.05
CA ASP A 22 -9.91 38.95 14.33
C ASP A 22 -9.31 38.59 12.96
N PRO A 23 -9.70 39.28 11.87
CA PRO A 23 -9.35 38.89 10.50
C PRO A 23 -7.84 38.87 10.25
N GLU A 24 -7.05 39.77 10.87
CA GLU A 24 -5.58 39.72 10.80
C GLU A 24 -5.00 38.45 11.45
N VAL A 25 -5.53 38.04 12.59
CA VAL A 25 -5.06 36.85 13.34
C VAL A 25 -5.43 35.57 12.59
N VAL A 26 -6.65 35.49 12.06
CA VAL A 26 -7.12 34.34 11.27
C VAL A 26 -6.32 34.20 9.97
N ARG A 27 -5.99 35.31 9.31
CA ARG A 27 -5.21 35.30 8.06
C ARG A 27 -3.78 34.82 8.26
N SER A 28 -3.13 35.26 9.34
CA SER A 28 -1.78 34.81 9.67
C SER A 28 -1.76 33.34 10.14
N ALA A 29 -2.70 32.97 11.01
CA ALA A 29 -2.83 31.58 11.50
C ALA A 29 -3.14 30.59 10.38
N SER A 30 -4.01 30.95 9.43
CA SER A 30 -4.32 30.10 8.27
C SER A 30 -3.11 29.92 7.35
N GLY A 31 -2.32 30.97 7.11
CA GLY A 31 -1.06 30.85 6.38
C GLY A 31 -0.10 29.84 7.04
N ILE A 32 0.07 29.94 8.36
CA ILE A 32 0.91 29.01 9.13
C ILE A 32 0.34 27.59 9.06
N ALA A 33 -0.98 27.42 9.23
CA ALA A 33 -1.64 26.13 9.17
C ALA A 33 -1.45 25.45 7.82
N ILE A 34 -1.51 26.20 6.71
CA ILE A 34 -1.24 25.67 5.37
C ILE A 34 0.20 25.18 5.27
N VAL A 35 1.17 25.97 5.73
CA VAL A 35 2.60 25.57 5.70
C VAL A 35 2.82 24.29 6.51
N VAL A 36 2.25 24.21 7.72
CA VAL A 36 2.34 23.01 8.57
C VAL A 36 1.68 21.81 7.89
N ALA A 37 0.52 21.99 7.27
CA ALA A 37 -0.16 20.92 6.54
C ALA A 37 0.67 20.40 5.37
N LEU A 38 1.33 21.29 4.61
CA LEU A 38 2.21 20.91 3.51
C LEU A 38 3.43 20.12 4.01
N ILE A 39 4.03 20.54 5.13
CA ILE A 39 5.14 19.82 5.76
C ILE A 39 4.68 18.43 6.22
N ALA A 40 3.55 18.34 6.91
CA ALA A 40 2.98 17.08 7.37
C ALA A 40 2.69 16.13 6.19
N LEU A 41 2.10 16.65 5.11
CA LEU A 41 1.84 15.90 3.89
C LEU A 41 3.13 15.38 3.26
N PHE A 42 4.17 16.21 3.17
CA PHE A 42 5.47 15.81 2.64
C PHE A 42 6.12 14.71 3.48
N LEU A 43 6.07 14.82 4.81
CA LEU A 43 6.58 13.80 5.72
C LEU A 43 5.81 12.48 5.57
N ALA A 44 4.49 12.54 5.53
CA ALA A 44 3.64 11.36 5.33
C ALA A 44 3.99 10.65 4.01
N LEU A 45 4.09 11.39 2.90
CA LEU A 45 4.49 10.84 1.60
C LEU A 45 5.90 10.22 1.65
N ARG A 46 6.85 10.86 2.34
CA ARG A 46 8.22 10.34 2.49
C ARG A 46 8.25 9.04 3.27
N ILE A 47 7.47 8.94 4.35
CA ILE A 47 7.36 7.73 5.18
C ILE A 47 6.71 6.61 4.37
N ILE A 48 5.58 6.89 3.71
CA ILE A 48 4.87 5.91 2.86
C ILE A 48 5.80 5.39 1.77
N ARG A 49 6.53 6.25 1.05
CA ARG A 49 7.48 5.83 0.01
C ARG A 49 8.55 4.89 0.55
N ARG A 50 9.11 5.18 1.74
CA ARG A 50 10.11 4.29 2.36
C ARG A 50 9.52 2.94 2.78
N LEU A 51 8.28 2.93 3.26
CA LEU A 51 7.59 1.71 3.66
C LEU A 51 7.18 0.88 2.45
N LEU A 52 6.68 1.50 1.38
CA LEU A 52 6.28 0.82 0.15
C LEU A 52 7.43 0.00 -0.44
N VAL A 53 8.65 0.56 -0.48
CA VAL A 53 9.82 -0.19 -0.98
C VAL A 53 10.06 -1.45 -0.14
N ARG A 54 9.99 -1.34 1.20
CA ARG A 54 10.18 -2.50 2.09
C ARG A 54 9.07 -3.54 1.89
N VAL A 55 7.82 -3.11 1.80
CA VAL A 55 6.67 -4.00 1.57
C VAL A 55 6.80 -4.73 0.24
N VAL A 56 7.15 -4.01 -0.83
CA VAL A 56 7.36 -4.60 -2.17
C VAL A 56 8.45 -5.67 -2.13
N VAL A 57 9.59 -5.39 -1.48
CA VAL A 57 10.67 -6.37 -1.35
C VAL A 57 10.21 -7.61 -0.59
N VAL A 58 9.51 -7.44 0.54
CA VAL A 58 8.99 -8.57 1.34
C VAL A 58 7.99 -9.41 0.53
N VAL A 59 7.07 -8.76 -0.19
CA VAL A 59 6.09 -9.45 -1.04
C VAL A 59 6.78 -10.21 -2.16
N LEU A 60 7.79 -9.62 -2.82
CA LEU A 60 8.57 -10.31 -3.85
C LEU A 60 9.27 -11.55 -3.30
N LEU A 61 9.94 -11.43 -2.14
CA LEU A 61 10.60 -12.57 -1.51
C LEU A 61 9.61 -13.67 -1.10
N ALA A 62 8.43 -13.29 -0.59
CA ALA A 62 7.37 -14.23 -0.27
C ALA A 62 6.86 -14.96 -1.52
N ALA A 63 6.59 -14.22 -2.60
CA ALA A 63 6.16 -14.79 -3.88
C ALA A 63 7.22 -15.75 -4.47
N LEU A 64 8.51 -15.38 -4.41
CA LEU A 64 9.60 -16.26 -4.82
C LEU A 64 9.67 -17.52 -3.96
N SER A 65 9.51 -17.40 -2.65
CA SER A 65 9.52 -18.54 -1.73
C SER A 65 8.38 -19.50 -2.01
N VAL A 66 7.17 -18.98 -2.26
CA VAL A 66 6.00 -19.79 -2.65
C VAL A 66 6.22 -20.46 -4.00
N GLY A 67 6.72 -19.74 -5.01
CA GLY A 67 7.01 -20.31 -6.32
C GLY A 67 8.05 -21.43 -6.27
N LEU A 68 9.09 -21.28 -5.44
CA LEU A 68 10.08 -22.35 -5.20
C LEU A 68 9.48 -23.54 -4.47
N TRP A 69 8.53 -23.31 -3.55
CA TRP A 69 7.86 -24.37 -2.81
C TRP A 69 6.97 -25.22 -3.72
N GLU A 70 6.20 -24.58 -4.59
CA GLU A 70 5.35 -25.26 -5.57
C GLU A 70 6.18 -26.13 -6.53
N GLN A 71 7.32 -25.58 -6.98
CA GLN A 71 8.26 -26.35 -7.79
C GLN A 71 8.80 -27.56 -7.03
N ARG A 72 9.03 -27.43 -5.72
CA ARG A 72 9.51 -28.53 -4.88
C ARG A 72 8.46 -29.63 -4.71
N THR A 73 7.18 -29.30 -4.60
CA THR A 73 6.09 -30.27 -4.48
C THR A 73 5.84 -30.99 -5.81
N ASP A 74 5.87 -30.25 -6.93
CA ASP A 74 5.75 -30.85 -8.26
C ASP A 74 6.88 -31.86 -8.53
N LEU A 75 8.12 -31.60 -8.07
CA LEU A 75 9.22 -32.56 -8.19
C LEU A 75 8.98 -33.86 -7.37
N VAL A 76 8.29 -33.77 -6.24
CA VAL A 76 8.03 -34.93 -5.35
C VAL A 76 6.92 -35.81 -5.94
N ASP A 77 5.81 -35.21 -6.36
CA ASP A 77 4.70 -35.95 -6.96
C ASP A 77 5.09 -36.51 -8.33
N CYS A 78 5.93 -35.80 -9.06
CA CYS A 78 6.35 -36.24 -10.37
C CYS A 78 7.37 -37.40 -10.38
N ALA A 79 8.21 -37.51 -9.36
CA ALA A 79 9.08 -38.69 -9.21
C ALA A 79 8.28 -40.00 -9.08
N VAL A 80 7.00 -39.91 -8.70
CA VAL A 80 6.06 -41.03 -8.59
C VAL A 80 5.46 -41.40 -9.95
N ASP A 81 5.07 -40.43 -10.78
CA ASP A 81 4.40 -40.64 -12.08
C ASP A 81 5.33 -40.60 -13.31
N CYS A 82 6.64 -40.45 -13.11
CA CYS A 82 7.68 -40.45 -14.14
C CYS A 82 7.52 -39.41 -15.27
N SER A 83 6.77 -38.32 -15.08
CA SER A 83 6.45 -37.33 -16.12
C SER A 83 6.90 -35.89 -15.79
N CYS A 84 8.20 -35.68 -15.61
CA CYS A 84 8.69 -34.44 -14.98
C CYS A 84 9.05 -33.33 -15.95
N ALA A 85 8.39 -32.19 -15.78
CA ALA A 85 8.71 -30.95 -16.44
C ALA A 85 9.09 -29.88 -15.42
N VAL A 86 10.34 -29.42 -15.44
CA VAL A 86 10.79 -28.29 -14.62
C VAL A 86 10.81 -27.06 -15.49
N PHE A 87 10.00 -26.05 -15.13
CA PHE A 87 9.76 -24.87 -15.97
C PHE A 87 9.32 -25.21 -17.41
N GLY A 88 8.56 -26.29 -17.59
CA GLY A 88 8.09 -26.73 -18.90
C GLY A 88 9.13 -27.50 -19.74
N GLN A 89 10.32 -27.80 -19.20
CA GLN A 89 11.30 -28.65 -19.87
C GLN A 89 11.28 -30.07 -19.31
N PRO A 90 11.11 -31.10 -20.15
CA PRO A 90 11.06 -32.49 -19.69
C PRO A 90 12.44 -32.92 -19.18
N LEU A 91 12.48 -33.49 -17.97
CA LEU A 91 13.69 -34.05 -17.35
C LEU A 91 13.62 -35.58 -17.35
N VAL A 92 14.72 -36.22 -17.74
CA VAL A 92 14.88 -37.67 -17.67
C VAL A 92 15.28 -38.05 -16.24
N ILE A 93 14.50 -38.91 -15.59
CA ILE A 93 14.81 -39.42 -14.25
C ILE A 93 15.89 -40.50 -14.39
N PRO A 94 17.06 -40.34 -13.76
CA PRO A 94 18.10 -41.37 -13.79
C PRO A 94 17.65 -42.63 -13.03
N ALA A 95 18.03 -43.80 -13.55
CA ALA A 95 17.66 -45.12 -13.01
C ALA A 95 17.99 -45.31 -11.53
N GLU A 96 19.02 -44.60 -11.06
CA GLU A 96 19.53 -44.60 -9.68
C GLU A 96 18.47 -44.11 -8.66
N LEU A 97 17.54 -43.26 -9.09
CA LEU A 97 16.53 -42.60 -8.24
C LEU A 97 15.16 -43.28 -8.29
N ASN A 98 14.76 -43.79 -9.46
CA ASN A 98 13.57 -44.63 -9.59
C ASN A 98 13.72 -45.62 -10.77
N PRO A 99 13.96 -46.91 -10.50
CA PRO A 99 14.16 -47.92 -11.55
C PRO A 99 12.88 -48.23 -12.34
N ASN A 100 11.70 -47.82 -11.85
CA ASN A 100 10.43 -48.01 -12.55
C ASN A 100 10.25 -46.98 -13.70
N CYS A 101 10.99 -45.87 -13.70
CA CYS A 101 10.89 -44.83 -14.73
C CYS A 101 11.77 -45.09 -15.96
N THR A 102 12.61 -46.13 -15.96
CA THR A 102 13.52 -46.49 -17.06
C THR A 102 12.97 -47.56 -18.01
N ALA A 103 11.69 -47.92 -17.89
CA ALA A 103 11.07 -49.03 -18.62
C ALA A 103 10.15 -48.61 -19.80
N ALA A 104 10.45 -47.48 -20.48
CA ALA A 104 9.76 -47.06 -21.71
C ALA A 104 10.77 -46.77 -22.83
#